data_AF-A0A9X5XBR4-F1
#
_entry.id   AF-A0A9X5XBR4-F1
#
_cell.length_a   1.000
_cell.length_b   1.000
_cell.length_c   1.000
_cell.angle_alpha   90.00
_cell.angle_beta   90.00
_cell.angle_gamma   90.00
#
_symmetry.space_group_name_H-M   'P 1'
#
loop_
_entity.id
_entity.type
_entity.pdbx_description
1 polymer ?
#
loop_
_entity_poly.entity_id
_entity_poly.type
_entity_poly.pdbx_seq_one_letter_code
_entity_poly.pdbx_strand_id
1 'polypeptide(L)' 'MVAGHKKADLPDDPKILDETRQYLRDAIRLLAGKPEPLEFFEEMSKLHGDRLNPGPLWYSALGLLA' A
#
# COMPACT_ATOMS: atom_id res chain seq x y z
N MET A 1 -15.09 13.46 1.08
CA MET A 1 -15.89 12.27 0.73
C MET A 1 -14.90 11.12 0.60
N VAL A 2 -14.85 10.20 1.57
CA VAL A 2 -13.96 9.03 1.50
C VAL A 2 -14.71 7.96 0.73
N ALA A 3 -14.35 7.74 -0.53
CA ALA A 3 -14.84 6.60 -1.29
C ALA A 3 -14.13 5.33 -0.79
N GLY A 4 -14.58 4.82 0.36
CA GLY A 4 -14.28 3.47 0.78
C GLY A 4 -15.02 2.51 -0.13
N HIS A 5 -14.35 2.00 -1.18
CA HIS A 5 -14.81 0.83 -1.90
C HIS A 5 -14.66 -0.40 -0.99
N LYS A 6 -15.50 -0.50 0.05
CA LYS A 6 -15.67 -1.72 0.83
C LYS A 6 -16.41 -2.70 -0.09
N LYS A 7 -15.75 -3.75 -0.55
CA LYS A 7 -16.43 -4.91 -1.14
C LYS A 7 -17.42 -5.42 -0.09
N ALA A 8 -18.71 -5.37 -0.40
CA ALA A 8 -19.79 -5.73 0.53
C ALA A 8 -19.71 -7.18 1.02
N ASP A 9 -18.99 -8.06 0.30
CA ASP A 9 -18.86 -9.49 0.57
C ASP A 9 -17.64 -9.87 1.44
N LEU A 10 -16.80 -8.92 1.86
CA LEU A 10 -15.69 -9.23 2.76
C LEU A 10 -16.18 -9.04 4.22
N PRO A 11 -16.22 -10.11 5.03
CA PRO A 11 -16.48 -9.96 6.46
C PRO A 11 -15.45 -9.00 7.05
N ASP A 12 -15.83 -8.21 8.05
CA ASP A 12 -14.91 -7.45 8.90
C ASP A 12 -14.08 -8.45 9.73
N ASP A 13 -13.24 -9.22 9.04
CA ASP A 13 -12.30 -10.16 9.65
C ASP A 13 -11.20 -9.31 10.31
N PRO A 14 -10.90 -9.50 11.61
CA PRO A 14 -9.81 -8.83 12.31
C PRO A 14 -8.48 -8.84 11.55
N LYS A 15 -8.27 -9.82 10.67
CA LYS A 15 -7.11 -9.91 9.77
C LYS A 15 -6.90 -8.66 8.91
N ILE A 16 -7.95 -7.93 8.53
CA ILE A 16 -7.83 -6.70 7.74
C ILE A 16 -6.98 -5.66 8.47
N LEU A 17 -7.09 -5.56 9.80
CA LEU A 17 -6.30 -4.64 10.60
C LEU A 17 -4.83 -5.06 10.67
N ASP A 18 -4.56 -6.35 10.81
CA ASP A 18 -3.20 -6.88 10.87
C ASP A 18 -2.49 -6.72 9.52
N GLU A 19 -3.20 -6.97 8.43
CA GLU A 19 -2.67 -6.76 7.08
C GLU A 19 -2.45 -5.27 6.78
N THR A 20 -3.36 -4.39 7.21
CA THR A 20 -3.16 -2.93 7.10
C THR A 20 -1.94 -2.49 7.90
N ARG A 21 -1.74 -3.04 9.10
CA ARG A 21 -0.54 -2.77 9.91
C ARG A 21 0.73 -3.25 9.21
N GLN A 22 0.69 -4.41 8.57
CA GLN A 22 1.81 -4.96 7.82
C GLN A 22 2.15 -4.08 6.60
N TYR A 23 1.15 -3.67 5.82
CA TYR A 23 1.31 -2.74 4.70
C TYR A 23 2.05 -1.46 5.12
N LEU A 24 1.62 -0.83 6.22
CA LEU A 24 2.24 0.41 6.71
C LEU A 24 3.69 0.19 7.18
N ARG A 25 3.97 -0.94 7.83
CA ARG A 25 5.33 -1.30 8.28
C ARG A 25 6.27 -1.52 7.09
N ASP A 26 5.81 -2.23 6.07
CA ASP A 26 6.60 -2.49 4.86
C ASP A 26 6.88 -1.17 4.11
N ALA A 27 5.88 -0.30 3.97
CA ALA A 27 6.05 1.01 3.37
C ALA A 27 7.09 1.86 4.12
N ILE A 28 7.01 1.95 5.46
CA ILE A 28 7.99 2.70 6.27
C ILE A 28 9.40 2.11 6.09
N ARG A 29 9.52 0.79 6.10
CA ARG A 29 10.81 0.11 5.94
C ARG A 29 11.43 0.41 4.57
N LEU A 30 10.65 0.34 3.50
CA LEU A 30 11.13 0.62 2.15
C LEU A 30 11.49 2.10 1.99
N LEU A 31 10.65 3.03 2.47
CA LEU A 31 10.93 4.47 2.45
C LEU A 31 12.21 4.85 3.20
N ALA A 32 12.54 4.15 4.29
CA ALA A 32 13.77 4.39 5.04
C ALA A 32 15.04 4.16 4.19
N GLY A 33 14.95 3.31 3.16
CA GLY A 33 16.02 3.09 2.18
C GLY A 33 16.19 4.20 1.15
N LYS A 34 15.27 5.18 1.10
CA LYS A 34 15.19 6.22 0.05
C LYS A 34 15.33 5.66 -1.38
N PRO A 35 14.53 4.65 -1.76
CA PRO A 35 14.55 4.08 -3.09
C PRO A 35 14.04 5.10 -4.13
N GLU A 36 14.28 4.82 -5.41
CA GLU A 36 13.59 5.54 -6.47
C GLU A 36 12.07 5.25 -6.42
N PRO A 37 11.19 6.18 -6.88
CA PRO A 37 9.74 5.96 -6.85
C PRO A 37 9.28 4.66 -7.53
N LEU A 38 9.95 4.26 -8.62
CA LEU A 38 9.67 3.01 -9.33
C LEU A 38 10.03 1.78 -8.50
N GLU A 39 11.19 1.79 -7.85
CA GLU A 39 11.62 0.68 -6.99
C GLU A 39 10.67 0.51 -5.80
N PHE A 40 10.26 1.62 -5.17
CA PHE A 40 9.25 1.57 -4.10
C PHE A 40 7.92 0.97 -4.60
N PHE A 41 7.45 1.42 -5.76
CA PHE A 41 6.20 0.93 -6.35
C PHE A 41 6.25 -0.56 -6.67
N GLU A 42 7.33 -1.04 -7.29
CA GLU A 42 7.51 -2.44 -7.64
C GLU A 42 7.58 -3.33 -6.40
N GLU A 43 8.34 -2.92 -5.38
CA GLU A 43 8.49 -3.71 -4.15
C GLU A 43 7.17 -3.77 -3.35
N MET A 44 6.45 -2.66 -3.22
CA MET A 44 5.12 -2.68 -2.58
C MET A 44 4.11 -3.51 -3.39
N SER A 45 4.19 -3.48 -4.73
CA SER A 45 3.34 -4.29 -5.60
C SER A 45 3.65 -5.79 -5.48
N LYS A 46 4.91 -6.19 -5.30
CA LYS A 46 5.30 -7.59 -5.03
C LYS A 46 4.77 -8.09 -3.69
N LEU A 47 4.77 -7.23 -2.66
CA LEU A 47 4.36 -7.60 -1.31
C LEU A 47 2.83 -7.63 -1.13
N HIS A 48 2.08 -6.75 -1.80
CA HIS A 48 0.65 -6.52 -1.51
C HIS A 48 -0.25 -6.45 -2.77
N GLY A 49 0.26 -6.85 -3.95
CA GLY A 49 -0.35 -6.59 -5.27
C GLY A 49 -1.82 -6.97 -5.44
N ASP A 50 -2.28 -8.05 -4.83
CA ASP A 50 -3.68 -8.50 -4.93
C ASP A 50 -4.68 -7.55 -4.25
N ARG A 51 -4.20 -6.60 -3.44
CA ARG A 51 -5.01 -5.74 -2.58
C ARG A 51 -4.81 -4.25 -2.81
N LEU A 52 -3.78 -3.88 -3.57
CA LEU A 52 -3.43 -2.49 -3.78
C LEU A 52 -4.19 -1.88 -4.94
N ASN A 53 -4.53 -0.60 -4.78
CA ASN A 53 -4.90 0.24 -5.91
C ASN A 53 -3.60 0.80 -6.51
N PRO A 54 -3.21 0.41 -7.75
CA PRO A 54 -1.92 0.81 -8.32
C PRO A 54 -1.77 2.33 -8.48
N GLY A 55 -2.87 3.04 -8.78
CA GLY A 55 -2.83 4.49 -8.99
C GLY A 55 -2.40 5.26 -7.73
N PRO A 56 -3.15 5.17 -6.61
CA PRO A 56 -2.78 5.79 -5.34
C PRO A 56 -1.40 5.39 -4.84
N LEU A 57 -0.98 4.14 -5.04
CA LEU A 57 0.36 3.69 -4.67
C LEU A 57 1.43 4.45 -5.47
N TRP A 58 1.26 4.53 -6.79
CA TRP A 58 2.18 5.23 -7.69
C TRP A 58 2.28 6.73 -7.37
N TYR A 59 1.15 7.41 -7.21
CA TYR A 59 1.15 8.83 -6.86
C TYR A 59 1.75 9.09 -5.46
N SER A 60 1.55 8.19 -4.51
CA SER A 60 2.19 8.29 -3.19
C SER A 60 3.70 8.10 -3.29
N ALA A 61 4.17 7.17 -4.12
CA ALA A 61 5.60 6.97 -4.37
C ALA A 61 6.25 8.24 -4.93
N LEU A 62 5.64 8.83 -5.96
CA LEU A 62 6.12 10.11 -6.53
C LEU A 62 6.12 11.24 -5.50
N GLY A 63 5.05 11.42 -4.72
CA GLY A 63 4.96 12.51 -3.76
C GLY A 63 5.90 12.40 -2.55
N LEU A 64 6.42 11.20 -2.26
CA LEU A 64 7.29 10.94 -1.10
C LEU A 64 8.77 10.83 -1.48
N LEU A 65 9.08 10.51 -2.74
CA LEU A 65 10.44 10.13 -3.17
C LEU A 65 10.95 10.95 -4.37
N ALA A 66 10.12 11.74 -5.06
CA ALA A 66 10.56 12.68 -6.11
C ALA A 66 10.90 14.05 -5.52
#